data_AF-A0A963BY36-F1
#
_entry.id   AF-A0A963BY36-F1
#
_cell.length_a   1.000
_cell.length_b   1.000
_cell.length_c   1.000
_cell.angle_alpha   90.00
_cell.angle_beta   90.00
_cell.angle_gamma   90.00
#
_symmetry.space_group_name_H-M   'P 1'
#
loop_
_entity.id
_entity.type
_entity.pdbx_description
1 polymer ?
#
loop_
_entity_poly.entity_id
_entity_poly.type
_entity_poly.pdbx_seq_one_letter_code
_entity_poly.pdbx_strand_id
1 'polypeptide(L)'
;MDFDFSFGRPSGGEPRDEAPFRLLVLGNFSGHGGLPLAQRVPVAVDIDSIDQVLARFAPRLALDLGDATVALAFSEIEDFHPDAIYERVDLFAGLRGLRQELRDPALFARAAAALGAAPTGTGAVDGDAAADETGGDIERLLGRKPSGPAMPAGHQEAAAQGIDALIRNVVAPHVVHDNPQQQQVMAAADDAIADHMRRVLHHPEFQALEALWRSVERMVRELDCGETLELYLMDYSRQDLLADVSAHADNMAASTIQRLLCGREGAGAEGRRWSVVALDQAFGPDAAEMALLTLLSAMAAKSGSALLAGARPALLGCDSVQALASAAEWPAADEAAFSAWNALRASGVAASVGLALPGVLVRLPYGKATDPVSAFAFEEMAAGRDHGRYLWGPPALALATLCGQAFQQEGWAMDPDDVLDLEDLPSHVYREDGEAGQQPCAEILMSEPAGNAALARGVMPLLSYRNRNAARLMRWQSIGIGGVPIAGPWQSG
;
A
#
# COMPACT_ATOMS: atom_id res chain seq x y z
N MET A 1 -20.47 -14.48 -23.76
CA MET A 1 -21.26 -15.19 -22.74
C MET A 1 -22.35 -14.23 -22.34
N ASP A 2 -23.59 -14.51 -22.76
CA ASP A 2 -24.74 -13.70 -22.37
C ASP A 2 -25.23 -14.22 -21.01
N PHE A 3 -25.00 -13.42 -19.98
CA PHE A 3 -25.52 -13.70 -18.64
C PHE A 3 -26.94 -13.13 -18.55
N ASP A 4 -27.93 -14.00 -18.43
CA ASP A 4 -29.33 -13.61 -18.23
C ASP A 4 -29.54 -13.22 -16.76
N PHE A 5 -29.49 -11.92 -16.47
CA PHE A 5 -29.72 -11.39 -15.13
C PHE A 5 -31.19 -10.99 -14.98
N SER A 6 -31.95 -11.82 -14.26
CA SER A 6 -33.28 -11.41 -13.76
C SER A 6 -33.09 -10.40 -12.62
N PHE A 7 -33.26 -9.11 -12.94
CA PHE A 7 -33.21 -8.04 -11.96
C PHE A 7 -34.53 -7.99 -11.16
N GLY A 8 -34.51 -8.51 -9.93
CA GLY A 8 -35.56 -8.23 -8.96
C GLY A 8 -35.59 -6.73 -8.64
N ARG A 9 -36.80 -6.17 -8.44
CA ARG A 9 -36.96 -4.77 -8.02
C ARG A 9 -36.19 -4.52 -6.71
N PRO A 10 -35.58 -3.33 -6.53
CA PRO A 10 -35.03 -2.94 -5.23
C PRO A 10 -36.17 -2.98 -4.22
N SER A 11 -36.01 -3.80 -3.18
CA SER A 11 -36.93 -3.80 -2.05
C SER A 11 -36.63 -2.56 -1.21
N GLY A 12 -37.57 -1.63 -1.14
CA GLY A 12 -37.52 -0.51 -0.19
C GLY A 12 -37.37 -1.08 1.22
N GLY A 13 -36.29 -0.70 1.91
CA GLY A 13 -35.97 -1.22 3.23
C GLY A 13 -36.85 -0.60 4.32
N GLU A 14 -37.17 -1.40 5.34
CA GLU A 14 -37.72 -0.93 6.62
C GLU A 14 -36.78 0.08 7.30
N PRO A 15 -37.27 0.94 8.21
CA PRO A 15 -36.46 1.92 8.94
C PRO A 15 -35.31 1.23 9.69
N ARG A 16 -34.08 1.68 9.43
CA ARG A 16 -32.83 1.11 9.99
C ARG A 16 -32.38 1.76 11.29
N ASP A 17 -33.24 2.56 11.93
CA ASP A 17 -32.90 3.46 13.05
C ASP A 17 -32.15 2.80 14.23
N GLU A 18 -32.17 1.47 14.37
CA GLU A 18 -31.50 0.73 15.44
C GLU A 18 -30.32 -0.17 14.98
N ALA A 19 -30.03 -0.29 13.67
CA ALA A 19 -28.94 -1.14 13.19
C ALA A 19 -27.62 -0.35 13.08
N PRO A 20 -26.45 -0.98 13.35
CA PRO A 20 -25.17 -0.31 13.19
C PRO A 20 -24.86 -0.01 11.72
N PHE A 21 -24.17 1.11 11.48
CA PHE A 21 -23.56 1.45 10.21
C PHE A 21 -22.28 0.65 10.02
N ARG A 22 -22.32 -0.34 9.13
CA ARG A 22 -21.23 -1.30 8.94
C ARG A 22 -20.43 -0.98 7.69
N LEU A 23 -19.18 -0.57 7.86
CA LEU A 23 -18.18 -0.36 6.82
C LEU A 23 -17.38 -1.65 6.60
N LEU A 24 -17.31 -2.12 5.35
CA LEU A 24 -16.43 -3.22 4.97
C LEU A 24 -15.35 -2.72 4.01
N VAL A 25 -14.09 -2.94 4.35
CA VAL A 25 -12.94 -2.70 3.46
C VAL A 25 -12.43 -4.03 2.92
N LEU A 26 -12.39 -4.14 1.60
CA LEU A 26 -11.83 -5.26 0.85
C LEU A 26 -10.51 -4.83 0.22
N GLY A 27 -9.41 -5.48 0.58
CA GLY A 27 -8.09 -5.16 0.06
C GLY A 27 -7.11 -6.31 0.26
N ASN A 28 -5.92 -6.20 -0.33
CA ASN A 28 -4.86 -7.19 -0.17
C ASN A 28 -4.04 -6.93 1.11
N PHE A 29 -4.66 -7.15 2.27
CA PHE A 29 -4.06 -6.80 3.55
C PHE A 29 -2.90 -7.71 3.95
N SER A 30 -2.84 -8.94 3.44
CA SER A 30 -1.79 -9.89 3.78
C SER A 30 -0.62 -9.91 2.78
N GLY A 31 -0.70 -9.14 1.69
CA GLY A 31 0.33 -9.11 0.64
C GLY A 31 0.42 -10.46 -0.07
N HIS A 32 1.54 -11.16 0.10
CA HIS A 32 1.74 -12.56 -0.34
C HIS A 32 1.56 -13.58 0.79
N GLY A 33 1.43 -13.11 2.04
CA GLY A 33 0.91 -13.91 3.14
C GLY A 33 -0.59 -14.09 2.98
N GLY A 34 -1.21 -15.02 3.69
CA GLY A 34 -2.68 -15.15 3.72
C GLY A 34 -3.16 -16.59 3.79
N LEU A 35 -4.27 -16.79 4.51
CA LEU A 35 -4.96 -18.09 4.53
C LEU A 35 -5.65 -18.34 3.19
N PRO A 36 -6.06 -19.57 2.84
CA PRO A 36 -6.94 -19.78 1.69
C PRO A 36 -8.24 -18.96 1.83
N LEU A 37 -8.75 -18.41 0.72
CA LEU A 37 -9.94 -17.52 0.71
C LEU A 37 -11.13 -18.10 1.50
N ALA A 38 -11.37 -19.41 1.40
CA ALA A 38 -12.45 -20.10 2.10
C ALA A 38 -12.38 -20.04 3.64
N GLN A 39 -11.21 -19.71 4.21
CA GLN A 39 -10.98 -19.58 5.65
C GLN A 39 -10.95 -18.12 6.11
N ARG A 40 -10.92 -17.16 5.18
CA ARG A 40 -10.91 -15.73 5.49
C ARG A 40 -12.31 -15.26 5.85
N VAL A 41 -12.40 -14.41 6.85
CA VAL A 41 -13.65 -13.80 7.32
C VAL A 41 -13.40 -12.32 7.58
N PRO A 42 -14.43 -11.46 7.47
CA PRO A 42 -14.33 -10.07 7.93
C PRO A 42 -13.94 -10.02 9.41
N VAL A 43 -13.02 -9.12 9.73
CA VAL A 43 -12.50 -8.90 11.08
C VAL A 43 -12.81 -7.46 11.46
N ALA A 44 -13.52 -7.26 12.58
CA ALA A 44 -13.76 -5.92 13.11
C ALA A 44 -12.43 -5.29 13.52
N VAL A 45 -12.29 -3.99 13.30
CA VAL A 45 -11.10 -3.22 13.65
C VAL A 45 -11.49 -1.86 14.22
N ASP A 46 -10.79 -1.43 15.26
CA ASP A 46 -10.84 -0.10 15.85
C ASP A 46 -9.43 0.39 16.19
N ILE A 47 -9.33 1.54 16.87
CA ILE A 47 -8.06 2.17 17.25
C ILE A 47 -7.24 1.33 18.24
N ASP A 48 -7.90 0.51 19.05
CA ASP A 48 -7.25 -0.33 20.07
C ASP A 48 -6.84 -1.71 19.52
N SER A 49 -7.49 -2.14 18.42
CA SER A 49 -7.31 -3.49 17.85
C SER A 49 -6.50 -3.53 16.56
N ILE A 50 -6.11 -2.40 15.97
CA ILE A 50 -5.49 -2.35 14.64
C ILE A 50 -4.25 -3.25 14.52
N ASP A 51 -3.30 -3.18 15.46
CA ASP A 51 -2.10 -4.02 15.44
C ASP A 51 -2.42 -5.50 15.67
N GLN A 52 -3.43 -5.82 16.48
CA GLN A 52 -3.89 -7.21 16.65
C GLN A 52 -4.45 -7.78 15.34
N VAL A 53 -5.22 -6.96 14.60
CA VAL A 53 -5.78 -7.35 13.29
C VAL A 53 -4.66 -7.48 12.25
N LEU A 54 -3.68 -6.58 12.26
CA LEU A 54 -2.50 -6.65 11.40
C LEU A 54 -1.71 -7.93 11.66
N ALA A 55 -1.35 -8.21 12.91
CA ALA A 55 -0.69 -9.45 13.32
C ALA A 55 -1.49 -10.71 12.93
N ARG A 56 -2.83 -10.66 12.98
CA ARG A 56 -3.71 -11.76 12.56
C ARG A 56 -3.65 -12.00 11.04
N PHE A 57 -3.61 -10.94 10.22
CA PHE A 57 -3.45 -11.08 8.78
C PHE A 57 -2.03 -11.48 8.39
N ALA A 58 -1.05 -11.23 9.26
CA ALA A 58 0.36 -11.59 9.12
C ALA A 58 0.93 -11.25 7.73
N PRO A 59 0.92 -9.96 7.34
CA PRO A 59 1.31 -9.55 5.99
C PRO A 59 2.75 -9.91 5.68
N ARG A 60 3.02 -10.36 4.45
CA ARG A 60 4.36 -10.71 3.99
C ARG A 60 4.59 -10.22 2.58
N LEU A 61 5.82 -9.75 2.31
CA LEU A 61 6.27 -9.38 0.98
C LEU A 61 7.62 -10.04 0.68
N ALA A 62 7.85 -10.34 -0.59
CA ALA A 62 9.14 -10.78 -1.11
C ALA A 62 9.48 -9.88 -2.30
N LEU A 63 10.26 -8.84 -2.05
CA LEU A 63 10.55 -7.79 -3.01
C LEU A 63 11.81 -8.14 -3.79
N ASP A 64 11.75 -8.07 -5.11
CA ASP A 64 12.92 -8.12 -5.96
C ASP A 64 13.41 -6.70 -6.21
N LEU A 65 14.55 -6.35 -5.60
CA LEU A 65 15.17 -5.05 -5.82
C LEU A 65 16.01 -5.04 -7.11
N GLY A 66 16.32 -6.21 -7.69
CA GLY A 66 17.14 -6.41 -8.90
C GLY A 66 18.53 -6.96 -8.60
N ASP A 67 19.18 -6.51 -7.53
CA ASP A 67 20.46 -7.03 -7.01
C ASP A 67 20.29 -7.87 -5.73
N ALA A 68 19.13 -7.78 -5.09
CA ALA A 68 18.79 -8.44 -3.84
C ALA A 68 17.30 -8.79 -3.80
N THR A 69 16.98 -9.91 -3.16
CA THR A 69 15.60 -10.21 -2.75
C THR A 69 15.43 -9.90 -1.27
N VAL A 70 14.40 -9.14 -0.92
CA VAL A 70 14.12 -8.71 0.45
C VAL A 70 12.79 -9.32 0.92
N ALA A 71 12.86 -10.16 1.95
CA ALA A 71 11.68 -10.70 2.61
C ALA A 71 11.27 -9.78 3.77
N LEU A 72 9.99 -9.39 3.80
CA LEU A 72 9.40 -8.53 4.83
C LEU A 72 8.22 -9.26 5.47
N ALA A 73 8.07 -9.08 6.78
CA ALA A 73 6.92 -9.55 7.54
C ALA A 73 6.51 -8.45 8.52
N PHE A 74 5.21 -8.25 8.64
CA PHE A 74 4.62 -7.17 9.43
C PHE A 74 3.67 -7.75 10.48
N SER A 75 3.63 -7.11 11.64
CA SER A 75 2.78 -7.47 12.78
C SER A 75 2.14 -6.26 13.46
N GLU A 76 2.73 -5.08 13.31
CA GLU A 76 2.23 -3.79 13.79
C GLU A 76 2.51 -2.68 12.76
N ILE A 77 1.84 -1.53 12.89
CA ILE A 77 2.02 -0.39 11.96
C ILE A 77 3.46 0.12 11.94
N GLU A 78 4.16 0.08 13.08
CA GLU A 78 5.55 0.54 13.19
C GLU A 78 6.53 -0.31 12.35
N ASP A 79 6.15 -1.52 11.96
CA ASP A 79 6.98 -2.39 11.12
C ASP A 79 7.22 -1.84 9.71
N PHE A 80 6.40 -0.88 9.26
CA PHE A 80 6.61 -0.15 8.01
C PHE A 80 7.64 0.98 8.13
N HIS A 81 8.05 1.35 9.35
CA HIS A 81 9.02 2.42 9.57
C HIS A 81 10.44 1.99 9.15
N PRO A 82 11.26 2.88 8.54
CA PRO A 82 12.61 2.54 8.10
C PRO A 82 13.53 2.03 9.20
N ASP A 83 13.37 2.51 10.44
CA ASP A 83 14.15 1.97 11.57
C ASP A 83 13.81 0.50 11.83
N ALA A 84 12.53 0.12 11.81
CA ALA A 84 12.10 -1.26 12.01
C ALA A 84 12.55 -2.17 10.84
N ILE A 85 12.40 -1.70 9.61
CA ILE A 85 12.86 -2.42 8.40
C ILE A 85 14.37 -2.61 8.45
N TYR A 86 15.11 -1.56 8.78
CA TYR A 86 16.56 -1.62 8.95
C TYR A 86 16.89 -2.71 9.97
N GLU A 87 16.30 -2.67 11.16
CA GLU A 87 16.51 -3.62 12.26
C GLU A 87 16.25 -5.08 11.89
N ARG A 88 15.16 -5.38 11.18
CA ARG A 88 14.66 -6.76 11.07
C ARG A 88 15.04 -7.49 9.78
N VAL A 89 15.46 -6.78 8.74
CA VAL A 89 15.74 -7.38 7.43
C VAL A 89 17.21 -7.80 7.28
N ASP A 90 17.42 -9.03 6.80
CA ASP A 90 18.76 -9.63 6.65
C ASP A 90 19.72 -8.82 5.75
N LEU A 91 19.20 -8.22 4.68
CA LEU A 91 19.97 -7.32 3.81
C LEU A 91 20.66 -6.21 4.63
N PHE A 92 19.93 -5.58 5.55
CA PHE A 92 20.47 -4.51 6.40
C PHE A 92 21.29 -5.05 7.57
N ALA A 93 21.08 -6.30 8.00
CA ALA A 93 21.93 -6.95 8.99
C ALA A 93 23.38 -7.09 8.49
N GLY A 94 23.56 -7.48 7.22
CA GLY A 94 24.88 -7.52 6.58
C GLY A 94 25.55 -6.14 6.53
N LEU A 95 24.80 -5.11 6.11
CA LEU A 95 25.30 -3.73 6.03
C LEU A 95 25.61 -3.14 7.41
N ARG A 96 24.84 -3.48 8.45
CA ARG A 96 25.15 -3.14 9.84
C ARG A 96 26.47 -3.73 10.31
N GLY A 97 26.69 -5.02 10.04
CA GLY A 97 27.92 -5.71 10.38
C GLY A 97 29.12 -5.02 9.75
N LEU A 98 29.04 -4.75 8.44
CA LEU A 98 30.07 -4.01 7.72
C LEU A 98 30.31 -2.61 8.33
N ARG A 99 29.24 -1.86 8.62
CA ARG A 99 29.33 -0.52 9.23
C ARG A 99 30.01 -0.55 10.59
N GLN A 100 29.78 -1.60 11.39
CA GLN A 100 30.47 -1.80 12.68
C GLN A 100 31.96 -2.13 12.47
N GLU A 101 32.30 -3.03 11.54
CA GLU A 101 33.69 -3.37 11.22
C GLU A 101 34.48 -2.16 10.68
N LEU A 102 33.86 -1.32 9.84
CA LEU A 102 34.48 -0.10 9.30
C LEU A 102 34.72 0.99 10.38
N ARG A 103 33.97 0.95 11.48
CA ARG A 103 34.18 1.85 12.62
C ARG A 103 35.34 1.42 13.50
N ASP A 104 35.65 0.12 13.54
CA ASP A 104 36.79 -0.41 14.31
C ASP A 104 38.10 -0.24 13.51
N PRO A 105 39.05 0.59 13.98
CA PRO A 105 40.33 0.79 13.31
C PRO A 105 41.13 -0.50 13.09
N ALA A 106 40.94 -1.52 13.94
CA ALA A 106 41.64 -2.80 13.83
C ALA A 106 41.08 -3.71 12.73
N LEU A 107 39.78 -3.59 12.43
CA LEU A 107 39.07 -4.40 11.44
C LEU A 107 38.92 -3.71 10.09
N PHE A 108 39.15 -2.38 10.04
CA PHE A 108 39.01 -1.56 8.85
C PHE A 108 39.75 -2.12 7.63
N ALA A 109 41.00 -2.55 7.77
CA ALA A 109 41.79 -3.06 6.64
C ALA A 109 41.17 -4.31 6.00
N ARG A 110 40.56 -5.19 6.82
CA ARG A 110 39.87 -6.40 6.33
C ARG A 110 38.56 -6.04 5.63
N ALA A 111 37.75 -5.17 6.26
CA ALA A 111 36.47 -4.74 5.72
C ALA A 111 36.64 -3.94 4.41
N ALA A 112 37.60 -3.01 4.36
CA ALA A 112 37.92 -2.26 3.15
C ALA A 112 38.43 -3.18 2.02
N ALA A 113 39.24 -4.19 2.34
CA ALA A 113 39.67 -5.19 1.35
C ALA A 113 38.51 -6.04 0.81
N ALA A 114 37.56 -6.43 1.67
CA ALA A 114 36.37 -7.17 1.28
C ALA A 114 35.48 -6.39 0.30
N LEU A 115 35.51 -5.06 0.38
CA LEU A 115 34.81 -4.12 -0.50
C LEU A 115 35.58 -3.76 -1.79
N GLY A 116 36.80 -4.27 -1.98
CA GLY A 116 37.67 -3.88 -3.11
C GLY A 116 38.30 -2.49 -2.96
N ALA A 117 38.24 -1.90 -1.76
CA ALA A 117 38.79 -0.59 -1.39
C ALA A 117 40.11 -0.74 -0.61
N ALA A 118 40.94 -1.73 -0.95
CA ALA A 118 42.21 -1.91 -0.26
C ALA A 118 43.13 -0.69 -0.50
N PRO A 119 43.84 -0.18 0.52
CA PRO A 119 44.77 0.92 0.33
C PRO A 119 45.89 0.49 -0.62
N THR A 120 45.95 1.10 -1.80
CA THR A 120 47.08 0.93 -2.72
C THR A 120 48.27 1.74 -2.23
N GLY A 121 49.09 1.10 -1.39
CA GLY A 121 50.54 1.21 -1.46
C GLY A 121 51.28 1.86 -0.27
N THR A 122 52.32 1.18 0.20
CA THR A 122 53.73 1.67 0.15
C THR A 122 54.67 0.51 0.49
N GLY A 123 55.72 0.34 -0.31
CA GLY A 123 56.60 -0.83 -0.25
C GLY A 123 57.59 -0.82 0.91
N ALA A 124 58.03 -2.02 1.30
CA ALA A 124 59.36 -2.25 1.85
C ALA A 124 59.73 -3.76 1.85
N VAL A 125 60.81 -4.04 1.12
CA VAL A 125 61.87 -5.06 1.30
C VAL A 125 61.60 -6.55 1.02
N ASP A 126 62.32 -7.04 0.02
CA ASP A 126 62.75 -8.42 -0.16
C ASP A 126 63.28 -9.03 1.15
N GLY A 127 62.75 -10.20 1.51
CA GLY A 127 63.22 -11.02 2.61
C GLY A 127 62.91 -12.47 2.32
N ASP A 128 63.83 -13.12 1.62
CA ASP A 128 63.91 -14.56 1.41
C ASP A 128 64.02 -15.29 2.77
N ALA A 129 63.10 -16.23 3.07
CA ALA A 129 63.32 -17.30 4.04
C ALA A 129 62.22 -18.38 3.94
N ALA A 130 62.62 -19.49 3.32
CA ALA A 130 62.35 -20.89 3.64
C ALA A 130 61.16 -21.29 4.55
N ALA A 131 60.44 -22.30 4.04
CA ALA A 131 59.51 -23.15 4.75
C ALA A 131 60.08 -23.72 6.06
N ASP A 132 59.24 -23.76 7.10
CA ASP A 132 59.31 -24.83 8.09
C ASP A 132 57.91 -25.14 8.66
N GLU A 133 57.46 -26.36 8.38
CA GLU A 133 56.36 -27.03 9.06
C GLU A 133 56.84 -27.48 10.44
N THR A 134 56.30 -26.94 11.53
CA THR A 134 56.07 -27.71 12.77
C THR A 134 55.30 -26.89 13.80
N GLY A 135 54.40 -27.54 14.54
CA GLY A 135 54.10 -27.09 15.90
C GLY A 135 52.63 -26.97 16.32
N GLY A 136 51.73 -27.78 15.77
CA GLY A 136 50.47 -28.07 16.45
C GLY A 136 50.73 -28.95 17.68
N ASP A 137 51.15 -28.38 18.80
CA ASP A 137 51.35 -29.14 20.06
C ASP A 137 51.27 -28.31 21.35
N ILE A 138 50.41 -27.26 21.38
CA ILE A 138 50.07 -26.52 22.62
C ILE A 138 48.59 -26.65 22.97
N GLU A 139 47.71 -27.01 22.02
CA GLU A 139 46.27 -27.20 22.27
C GLU A 139 45.91 -28.53 22.96
N ARG A 140 46.85 -29.48 23.06
CA ARG A 140 46.63 -30.77 23.75
C ARG A 140 46.82 -30.73 25.28
N LEU A 141 47.25 -29.60 25.84
CA LEU A 141 47.54 -29.43 27.27
C LEU A 141 46.43 -28.72 28.09
N LEU A 142 45.36 -28.23 27.45
CA LEU A 142 44.31 -27.44 28.12
C LEU A 142 42.95 -28.14 28.32
N GLY A 143 42.91 -29.47 28.28
CA GLY A 143 41.90 -30.25 29.01
C GLY A 143 40.41 -29.96 28.73
N ARG A 144 39.97 -29.94 27.46
CA ARG A 144 38.53 -29.93 27.12
C ARG A 144 38.07 -31.29 26.56
N LYS A 145 36.93 -31.74 27.10
CA LYS A 145 36.21 -33.01 26.86
C LYS A 145 35.52 -32.98 25.48
N PRO A 146 35.45 -34.10 24.74
CA PRO A 146 34.99 -34.13 23.35
C PRO A 146 33.48 -33.90 23.17
N SER A 147 33.15 -33.28 22.03
CA SER A 147 31.85 -32.91 21.48
C SER A 147 30.94 -34.12 21.19
N GLY A 148 29.63 -33.92 21.34
CA GLY A 148 28.58 -34.72 20.69
C GLY A 148 28.41 -34.33 19.21
N PRO A 149 27.62 -35.09 18.42
CA PRO A 149 27.76 -35.14 16.96
C PRO A 149 27.36 -33.84 16.27
N ALA A 150 28.21 -33.44 15.32
CA ALA A 150 28.08 -32.27 14.48
C ALA A 150 26.92 -32.40 13.48
N MET A 151 26.09 -31.35 13.40
CA MET A 151 25.31 -31.03 12.22
C MET A 151 26.26 -30.53 11.10
N PRO A 152 25.97 -30.77 9.81
CA PRO A 152 26.87 -30.40 8.72
C PRO A 152 27.01 -28.87 8.58
N ALA A 153 28.24 -28.38 8.74
CA ALA A 153 28.64 -26.96 8.68
C ALA A 153 28.47 -26.28 7.30
N GLY A 154 28.16 -27.02 6.24
CA GLY A 154 28.12 -26.50 4.87
C GLY A 154 26.99 -25.51 4.55
N HIS A 155 25.91 -25.47 5.35
CA HIS A 155 24.80 -24.52 5.11
C HIS A 155 25.06 -23.14 5.71
N GLN A 156 25.87 -23.04 6.77
CA GLN A 156 26.20 -21.75 7.40
C GLN A 156 27.29 -21.00 6.64
N GLU A 157 28.30 -21.71 6.10
CA GLU A 157 29.33 -21.09 5.26
C GLU A 157 28.79 -20.64 3.89
N ALA A 158 27.89 -21.40 3.28
CA ALA A 158 27.26 -21.00 2.00
C ALA A 158 26.36 -19.77 2.15
N ALA A 159 25.61 -19.67 3.26
CA ALA A 159 24.79 -18.49 3.56
C ALA A 159 25.66 -17.25 3.86
N ALA A 160 26.75 -17.41 4.61
CA ALA A 160 27.70 -16.32 4.90
C ALA A 160 28.40 -15.81 3.64
N GLN A 161 28.87 -16.71 2.76
CA GLN A 161 29.47 -16.33 1.48
C GLN A 161 28.48 -15.60 0.54
N GLY A 162 27.20 -15.97 0.60
CA GLY A 162 26.14 -15.27 -0.14
C GLY A 162 25.92 -13.84 0.34
N ILE A 163 25.95 -13.62 1.67
CA ILE A 163 25.81 -12.30 2.27
C ILE A 163 27.03 -11.41 1.96
N ASP A 164 28.26 -11.93 2.02
CA ASP A 164 29.47 -11.16 1.70
C ASP A 164 29.49 -10.70 0.24
N ALA A 165 29.08 -11.57 -0.69
CA ALA A 165 28.96 -11.22 -2.11
C ALA A 165 27.87 -10.16 -2.34
N LEU A 166 26.74 -10.27 -1.64
CA LEU A 166 25.66 -9.28 -1.68
C LEU A 166 26.14 -7.92 -1.17
N ILE A 167 26.77 -7.87 0.02
CA ILE A 167 27.33 -6.66 0.60
C ILE A 167 28.29 -5.98 -0.37
N ARG A 168 29.19 -6.76 -1.00
CA ARG A 168 30.11 -6.23 -2.01
C ARG A 168 29.35 -5.62 -3.18
N ASN A 169 28.35 -6.31 -3.73
CA ASN A 169 27.59 -5.80 -4.87
C ASN A 169 26.80 -4.53 -4.54
N VAL A 170 26.29 -4.44 -3.31
CA VAL A 170 25.53 -3.29 -2.79
C VAL A 170 26.43 -2.07 -2.56
N VAL A 171 27.63 -2.27 -1.99
CA VAL A 171 28.50 -1.16 -1.57
C VAL A 171 29.50 -0.75 -2.66
N ALA A 172 30.00 -1.68 -3.49
CA ALA A 172 31.04 -1.40 -4.49
C ALA A 172 30.72 -0.23 -5.44
N PRO A 173 29.48 -0.03 -5.92
CA PRO A 173 29.15 1.13 -6.77
C PRO A 173 29.35 2.49 -6.09
N HIS A 174 29.39 2.53 -4.75
CA HIS A 174 29.49 3.75 -3.95
C HIS A 174 30.93 4.06 -3.51
N VAL A 175 31.92 3.21 -3.84
CA VAL A 175 33.33 3.38 -3.44
C VAL A 175 34.08 4.27 -4.43
N VAL A 176 34.67 5.37 -3.94
CA VAL A 176 35.60 6.22 -4.72
C VAL A 176 37.03 5.67 -4.58
N HIS A 177 37.72 5.44 -5.70
CA HIS A 177 38.98 4.67 -5.75
C HIS A 177 40.29 5.43 -5.47
N ASP A 178 40.25 6.67 -5.00
CA ASP A 178 41.45 7.43 -4.63
C ASP A 178 41.65 7.46 -3.11
N ASN A 179 42.47 6.53 -2.60
CA ASN A 179 43.05 6.47 -1.25
C ASN A 179 42.03 6.65 -0.08
N PRO A 180 41.45 5.56 0.46
CA PRO A 180 40.32 5.63 1.38
C PRO A 180 40.74 6.23 2.73
N GLN A 181 40.37 7.48 2.97
CA GLN A 181 40.14 7.92 4.34
C GLN A 181 38.97 7.09 4.88
N GLN A 182 39.11 6.51 6.08
CA GLN A 182 38.07 5.69 6.74
C GLN A 182 36.65 6.28 6.64
N GLN A 183 36.55 7.62 6.65
CA GLN A 183 35.32 8.37 6.47
C GLN A 183 34.63 8.15 5.11
N GLN A 184 35.37 7.99 4.01
CA GLN A 184 34.81 7.79 2.66
C GLN A 184 34.17 6.41 2.51
N VAL A 185 34.79 5.36 3.05
CA VAL A 185 34.23 4.00 3.00
C VAL A 185 33.01 3.89 3.92
N MET A 186 33.03 4.57 5.07
CA MET A 186 31.85 4.68 5.93
C MET A 186 30.71 5.43 5.25
N ALA A 187 31.01 6.54 4.54
CA ALA A 187 30.01 7.28 3.77
C ALA A 187 29.41 6.41 2.66
N ALA A 188 30.22 5.66 1.92
CA ALA A 188 29.76 4.74 0.89
C ALA A 188 28.81 3.65 1.44
N ALA A 189 29.09 3.14 2.64
CA ALA A 189 28.20 2.17 3.31
C ALA A 189 26.87 2.82 3.76
N ASP A 190 26.92 4.03 4.32
CA ASP A 190 25.73 4.79 4.72
C ASP A 190 24.86 5.15 3.49
N ASP A 191 25.49 5.54 2.38
CA ASP A 191 24.81 5.81 1.11
C ASP A 191 24.13 4.54 0.56
N ALA A 192 24.83 3.40 0.58
CA ALA A 192 24.28 2.13 0.14
C ALA A 192 23.06 1.69 0.98
N ILE A 193 23.09 1.90 2.30
CA ILE A 193 21.95 1.64 3.20
C ILE A 193 20.77 2.54 2.80
N ALA A 194 21.00 3.84 2.62
CA ALA A 194 19.95 4.78 2.25
C ALA A 194 19.36 4.47 0.87
N ASP A 195 20.18 4.08 -0.11
CA ASP A 195 19.73 3.71 -1.44
C ASP A 195 18.83 2.47 -1.43
N HIS A 196 19.24 1.43 -0.69
CA HIS A 196 18.43 0.21 -0.56
C HIS A 196 17.14 0.45 0.20
N MET A 197 17.16 1.27 1.25
CA MET A 197 15.93 1.63 1.96
C MET A 197 14.96 2.37 1.05
N ARG A 198 15.42 3.35 0.25
CA ARG A 198 14.57 4.02 -0.75
C ARG A 198 13.98 3.03 -1.75
N ARG A 199 14.76 2.07 -2.24
CA ARG A 199 14.27 1.01 -3.16
C ARG A 199 13.20 0.12 -2.53
N VAL A 200 13.31 -0.20 -1.25
CA VAL A 200 12.27 -0.93 -0.50
C VAL A 200 11.00 -0.08 -0.38
N LEU A 201 11.11 1.15 0.13
CA LEU A 201 9.97 2.04 0.37
C LEU A 201 9.23 2.43 -0.91
N HIS A 202 9.94 2.52 -2.04
CA HIS A 202 9.38 2.90 -3.34
C HIS A 202 9.03 1.69 -4.22
N HIS A 203 9.15 0.46 -3.70
CA HIS A 203 8.71 -0.72 -4.41
C HIS A 203 7.17 -0.72 -4.52
N PRO A 204 6.57 -0.92 -5.71
CA PRO A 204 5.11 -0.82 -5.89
C PRO A 204 4.30 -1.72 -4.95
N GLU A 205 4.75 -2.95 -4.72
CA GLU A 205 4.07 -3.86 -3.78
C GLU A 205 4.18 -3.42 -2.32
N PHE A 206 5.30 -2.79 -1.93
CA PHE A 206 5.45 -2.23 -0.58
C PHE A 206 4.55 -1.02 -0.40
N GLN A 207 4.57 -0.09 -1.35
CA GLN A 207 3.70 1.09 -1.33
C GLN A 207 2.22 0.72 -1.30
N ALA A 208 1.78 -0.27 -2.08
CA ALA A 208 0.39 -0.71 -2.08
C ALA A 208 -0.04 -1.24 -0.70
N LEU A 209 0.79 -2.08 -0.08
CA LEU A 209 0.50 -2.64 1.24
C LEU A 209 0.54 -1.57 2.33
N GLU A 210 1.59 -0.73 2.35
CA GLU A 210 1.74 0.35 3.33
C GLU A 210 0.59 1.37 3.18
N ALA A 211 0.27 1.80 1.96
CA ALA A 211 -0.80 2.76 1.70
C ALA A 211 -2.16 2.26 2.20
N LEU A 212 -2.46 0.97 2.00
CA LEU A 212 -3.69 0.36 2.47
C LEU A 212 -3.76 0.37 4.01
N TRP A 213 -2.71 -0.10 4.70
CA TRP A 213 -2.67 -0.13 6.17
C TRP A 213 -2.67 1.26 6.80
N ARG A 214 -1.91 2.22 6.25
CA ARG A 214 -1.90 3.62 6.70
C ARG A 214 -3.25 4.31 6.48
N SER A 215 -3.97 3.94 5.42
CA SER A 215 -5.34 4.43 5.21
C SER A 215 -6.30 3.87 6.26
N VAL A 216 -6.17 2.60 6.65
CA VAL A 216 -6.95 2.02 7.75
C VAL A 216 -6.58 2.65 9.10
N GLU A 217 -5.30 2.87 9.36
CA GLU A 217 -4.82 3.60 10.55
C GLU A 217 -5.48 4.98 10.66
N ARG A 218 -5.58 5.71 9.54
CA ARG A 218 -6.33 6.96 9.48
C ARG A 218 -7.82 6.75 9.77
N MET A 219 -8.47 5.76 9.13
CA MET A 219 -9.89 5.48 9.34
C MET A 219 -10.23 5.22 10.81
N VAL A 220 -9.48 4.36 11.50
CA VAL A 220 -9.75 4.05 12.92
C VAL A 220 -9.46 5.22 13.86
N ARG A 221 -8.61 6.17 13.45
CA ARG A 221 -8.34 7.41 14.20
C ARG A 221 -9.41 8.47 13.96
N GLU A 222 -9.99 8.52 12.77
CA GLU A 222 -10.98 9.54 12.36
C GLU A 222 -12.43 9.11 12.59
N LEU A 223 -12.67 7.80 12.74
CA LEU A 223 -13.99 7.24 13.01
C LEU A 223 -14.02 6.65 14.42
N ASP A 224 -14.86 7.21 15.29
CA ASP A 224 -15.34 6.56 16.52
C ASP A 224 -16.10 5.26 16.20
N CYS A 225 -15.37 4.14 16.18
CA CYS A 225 -15.89 2.80 15.92
C CYS A 225 -16.37 2.18 17.23
N GLY A 226 -17.60 1.65 17.25
CA GLY A 226 -18.24 1.10 18.44
C GLY A 226 -19.57 0.43 18.11
N GLU A 227 -20.58 0.62 18.96
CA GLU A 227 -21.89 -0.04 18.81
C GLU A 227 -22.71 0.50 17.62
N THR A 228 -22.51 1.76 17.21
CA THR A 228 -23.31 2.43 16.18
C THR A 228 -22.63 2.43 14.81
N LEU A 229 -21.29 2.49 14.76
CA LEU A 229 -20.48 2.41 13.55
C LEU A 229 -19.44 1.32 13.73
N GLU A 230 -19.43 0.33 12.84
CA GLU A 230 -18.49 -0.78 12.87
C GLU A 230 -17.63 -0.80 11.60
N LEU A 231 -16.30 -0.86 11.75
CA LEU A 231 -15.37 -1.04 10.63
C LEU A 231 -14.86 -2.48 10.59
N TYR A 232 -14.93 -3.11 9.42
CA TYR A 232 -14.42 -4.46 9.18
C TYR A 232 -13.44 -4.46 8.01
N LEU A 233 -12.38 -5.25 8.16
CA LEU A 233 -11.44 -5.57 7.10
C LEU A 233 -11.64 -7.01 6.65
N MET A 234 -11.58 -7.26 5.35
CA MET A 234 -11.44 -8.61 4.83
C MET A 234 -10.32 -8.63 3.80
N ASP A 235 -9.33 -9.48 4.06
CA ASP A 235 -8.26 -9.77 3.13
C ASP A 235 -8.83 -10.48 1.88
N TYR A 236 -8.80 -9.78 0.76
CA TYR A 236 -9.48 -10.15 -0.47
C TYR A 236 -8.79 -9.48 -1.67
N SER A 237 -7.73 -10.10 -2.18
CA SER A 237 -6.96 -9.53 -3.29
C SER A 237 -7.75 -9.50 -4.60
N ARG A 238 -7.27 -8.70 -5.57
CA ARG A 238 -7.83 -8.72 -6.94
C ARG A 238 -7.75 -10.10 -7.58
N GLN A 239 -6.67 -10.84 -7.32
CA GLN A 239 -6.50 -12.20 -7.83
C GLN A 239 -7.53 -13.15 -7.20
N ASP A 240 -7.76 -13.05 -5.89
CA ASP A 240 -8.77 -13.84 -5.19
C ASP A 240 -10.17 -13.55 -5.75
N LEU A 241 -10.47 -12.29 -6.06
CA LEU A 241 -11.75 -11.89 -6.67
C LEU A 241 -11.97 -12.48 -8.04
N LEU A 242 -10.99 -12.36 -8.92
CA LEU A 242 -11.08 -12.94 -10.25
C LEU A 242 -11.19 -14.47 -10.18
N ALA A 243 -10.42 -15.10 -9.29
CA ALA A 243 -10.45 -16.55 -9.10
C ALA A 243 -11.80 -17.02 -8.54
N ASP A 244 -12.35 -16.36 -7.53
CA ASP A 244 -13.64 -16.72 -6.92
C ASP A 244 -14.80 -16.56 -7.90
N VAL A 245 -14.84 -15.46 -8.64
CA VAL A 245 -15.85 -15.21 -9.68
C VAL A 245 -15.74 -16.24 -10.79
N SER A 246 -14.52 -16.52 -11.28
CA SER A 246 -14.31 -17.48 -12.36
C SER A 246 -14.65 -18.91 -11.93
N ALA A 247 -14.30 -19.32 -10.71
CA ALA A 247 -14.56 -20.66 -10.21
C ALA A 247 -16.06 -20.93 -9.98
N HIS A 248 -16.86 -19.87 -9.79
CA HIS A 248 -18.29 -19.96 -9.48
C HIS A 248 -19.17 -19.34 -10.57
N ALA A 249 -18.68 -19.24 -11.81
CA ALA A 249 -19.42 -18.64 -12.92
C ALA A 249 -20.78 -19.32 -13.18
N ASP A 250 -20.86 -20.66 -13.01
CA ASP A 250 -22.10 -21.44 -13.19
C ASP A 250 -23.05 -21.38 -11.98
N ASN A 251 -22.55 -20.97 -10.80
CA ASN A 251 -23.33 -20.87 -9.57
C ASN A 251 -22.78 -19.76 -8.67
N MET A 252 -23.09 -18.51 -9.02
CA MET A 252 -22.58 -17.34 -8.31
C MET A 252 -23.03 -17.32 -6.83
N ALA A 253 -24.16 -17.93 -6.47
CA ALA A 253 -24.60 -18.05 -5.08
C ALA A 253 -23.60 -18.82 -4.18
N ALA A 254 -22.74 -19.64 -4.79
CA ALA A 254 -21.67 -20.36 -4.11
C ALA A 254 -20.35 -19.59 -4.03
N SER A 255 -20.21 -18.41 -4.65
CA SER A 255 -18.99 -17.61 -4.52
C SER A 255 -18.86 -17.00 -3.13
N THR A 256 -17.62 -16.76 -2.71
CA THR A 256 -17.32 -16.12 -1.43
C THR A 256 -17.78 -14.67 -1.44
N ILE A 257 -17.53 -13.93 -2.52
CA ILE A 257 -17.93 -12.52 -2.64
C ILE A 257 -19.46 -12.35 -2.60
N GLN A 258 -20.21 -13.22 -3.29
CA GLN A 258 -21.68 -13.15 -3.28
C GLN A 258 -22.24 -13.37 -1.87
N ARG A 259 -21.75 -14.38 -1.15
CA ARG A 259 -22.18 -14.64 0.24
C ARG A 259 -21.79 -13.52 1.19
N LEU A 260 -20.61 -12.93 0.98
CA LEU A 260 -20.12 -11.82 1.80
C LEU A 260 -21.01 -10.59 1.66
N LEU A 261 -21.35 -10.22 0.42
CA LEU A 261 -22.09 -8.98 0.15
C LEU A 261 -23.60 -9.15 0.31
N CYS A 262 -24.16 -10.26 -0.16
CA CYS A 262 -25.61 -10.49 -0.19
C CYS A 262 -26.13 -11.39 0.94
N GLY A 263 -25.26 -12.01 1.73
CA GLY A 263 -25.65 -13.03 2.70
C GLY A 263 -25.91 -14.41 2.06
N ARG A 264 -26.23 -15.41 2.90
CA ARG A 264 -26.61 -16.76 2.43
C ARG A 264 -28.09 -16.79 2.06
N GLU A 265 -28.41 -17.41 0.93
CA GLU A 265 -29.81 -17.68 0.57
C GLU A 265 -30.52 -18.48 1.67
N GLY A 266 -31.70 -18.00 2.10
CA GLY A 266 -32.50 -18.64 3.15
C GLY A 266 -32.11 -18.31 4.58
N ALA A 267 -31.02 -17.56 4.82
CA ALA A 267 -30.79 -16.97 6.15
C ALA A 267 -31.77 -15.80 6.34
N GLY A 268 -32.52 -15.79 7.45
CA GLY A 268 -33.43 -14.69 7.78
C GLY A 268 -32.70 -13.33 7.76
N ALA A 269 -33.44 -12.26 7.46
CA ALA A 269 -32.94 -10.90 7.33
C ALA A 269 -32.53 -10.26 8.68
N GLU A 270 -31.91 -11.02 9.58
CA GLU A 270 -31.46 -10.51 10.87
C GLU A 270 -30.13 -9.75 10.70
N GLY A 271 -30.26 -8.46 10.39
CA GLY A 271 -29.43 -7.39 10.98
C GLY A 271 -27.96 -7.22 10.55
N ARG A 272 -27.41 -8.00 9.62
CA ARG A 272 -25.97 -7.95 9.28
C ARG A 272 -25.63 -7.53 7.85
N ARG A 273 -26.32 -6.52 7.31
CA ARG A 273 -25.97 -5.98 5.98
C ARG A 273 -24.81 -4.99 6.08
N TRP A 274 -24.01 -4.91 5.03
CA TRP A 274 -23.02 -3.86 4.88
C TRP A 274 -23.72 -2.57 4.48
N SER A 275 -23.30 -1.45 5.05
CA SER A 275 -23.82 -0.13 4.68
C SER A 275 -23.03 0.43 3.51
N VAL A 276 -21.71 0.32 3.61
CA VAL A 276 -20.76 0.65 2.55
C VAL A 276 -19.73 -0.46 2.43
N VAL A 277 -19.34 -0.75 1.20
CA VAL A 277 -18.25 -1.65 0.85
C VAL A 277 -17.21 -0.83 0.10
N ALA A 278 -16.05 -0.62 0.70
CA ALA A 278 -14.90 0.02 0.07
C ALA A 278 -13.97 -1.04 -0.50
N LEU A 279 -13.72 -1.00 -1.80
CA LEU A 279 -12.84 -1.92 -2.50
C LEU A 279 -11.54 -1.20 -2.88
N ASP A 280 -10.41 -1.68 -2.36
CA ASP A 280 -9.07 -1.23 -2.73
C ASP A 280 -8.66 -1.78 -4.11
N GLN A 281 -9.40 -1.38 -5.14
CA GLN A 281 -9.12 -1.63 -6.54
C GLN A 281 -9.53 -0.44 -7.37
N ALA A 282 -8.75 -0.16 -8.41
CA ALA A 282 -9.06 0.88 -9.38
C ALA A 282 -9.47 0.27 -10.72
N PHE A 283 -10.58 0.73 -11.28
CA PHE A 283 -11.16 0.23 -12.54
C PHE A 283 -10.83 1.14 -13.72
N GLY A 284 -10.55 0.55 -14.88
CA GLY A 284 -10.39 1.22 -16.18
C GLY A 284 -11.55 0.89 -17.13
N PRO A 285 -11.56 1.41 -18.37
CA PRO A 285 -12.64 1.16 -19.33
C PRO A 285 -12.62 -0.26 -19.96
N ASP A 286 -11.65 -1.10 -19.58
CA ASP A 286 -11.51 -2.47 -20.10
C ASP A 286 -12.79 -3.30 -19.89
N ALA A 287 -13.18 -4.08 -20.91
CA ALA A 287 -14.43 -4.81 -20.90
C ALA A 287 -14.52 -5.87 -19.78
N ALA A 288 -13.42 -6.55 -19.45
CA ALA A 288 -13.41 -7.53 -18.37
C ALA A 288 -13.53 -6.84 -17.00
N GLU A 289 -12.90 -5.68 -16.84
CA GLU A 289 -13.04 -4.86 -15.64
C GLU A 289 -14.45 -4.28 -15.47
N MET A 290 -15.07 -3.80 -16.55
CA MET A 290 -16.45 -3.32 -16.53
C MET A 290 -17.44 -4.45 -16.23
N ALA A 291 -17.21 -5.66 -16.75
CA ALA A 291 -18.02 -6.82 -16.40
C ALA A 291 -17.90 -7.17 -14.91
N LEU A 292 -16.69 -7.15 -14.35
CA LEU A 292 -16.46 -7.36 -12.91
C LEU A 292 -17.14 -6.28 -12.07
N LEU A 293 -16.97 -5.00 -12.42
CA LEU A 293 -17.61 -3.90 -11.71
C LEU A 293 -19.14 -3.98 -11.78
N THR A 294 -19.69 -4.38 -12.94
CA THR A 294 -21.14 -4.61 -13.11
C THR A 294 -21.64 -5.68 -12.15
N LEU A 295 -20.92 -6.81 -12.06
CA LEU A 295 -21.25 -7.90 -11.14
C LEU A 295 -21.25 -7.42 -9.68
N LEU A 296 -20.19 -6.74 -9.24
CA LEU A 296 -20.09 -6.20 -7.88
C LEU A 296 -21.18 -5.16 -7.59
N SER A 297 -21.48 -4.30 -8.56
CA SER A 297 -22.54 -3.29 -8.46
C SER A 297 -23.90 -3.96 -8.30
N ALA A 298 -24.16 -5.05 -9.02
CA ALA A 298 -25.39 -5.82 -8.86
C ALA A 298 -25.51 -6.46 -7.47
N MET A 299 -24.41 -6.95 -6.90
CA MET A 299 -24.38 -7.45 -5.52
C MET A 299 -24.68 -6.35 -4.51
N ALA A 300 -24.06 -5.17 -4.67
CA ALA A 300 -24.28 -4.00 -3.82
C ALA A 300 -25.73 -3.48 -3.90
N ALA A 301 -26.29 -3.39 -5.11
CA ALA A 301 -27.69 -3.04 -5.31
C ALA A 301 -28.64 -4.05 -4.65
N LYS A 302 -28.34 -5.35 -4.75
CA LYS A 302 -29.15 -6.43 -4.14
C LYS A 302 -29.12 -6.39 -2.61
N SER A 303 -27.97 -6.08 -2.02
CA SER A 303 -27.81 -5.96 -0.55
C SER A 303 -28.27 -4.62 0.01
N GLY A 304 -28.44 -3.61 -0.86
CA GLY A 304 -28.73 -2.23 -0.45
C GLY A 304 -27.53 -1.56 0.24
N SER A 305 -26.32 -1.88 -0.20
CA SER A 305 -25.06 -1.24 0.22
C SER A 305 -24.54 -0.32 -0.88
N ALA A 306 -23.81 0.74 -0.52
CA ALA A 306 -23.01 1.49 -1.49
C ALA A 306 -21.65 0.79 -1.73
N LEU A 307 -21.25 0.63 -2.99
CA LEU A 307 -19.92 0.16 -3.37
C LEU A 307 -19.04 1.36 -3.72
N LEU A 308 -17.87 1.47 -3.10
CA LEU A 308 -16.88 2.51 -3.35
C LEU A 308 -15.60 1.87 -3.88
N ALA A 309 -15.05 2.39 -4.97
CA ALA A 309 -13.79 1.92 -5.53
C ALA A 309 -13.00 3.06 -6.20
N GLY A 310 -11.77 2.77 -6.63
CA GLY A 310 -10.97 3.70 -7.40
C GLY A 310 -11.34 3.72 -8.88
N ALA A 311 -11.10 4.85 -9.54
CA ALA A 311 -11.05 4.95 -10.99
C ALA A 311 -9.60 5.12 -11.45
N ARG A 312 -9.19 4.42 -12.51
CA ARG A 312 -7.94 4.69 -13.21
C ARG A 312 -8.13 5.89 -14.16
N PRO A 313 -7.09 6.71 -14.41
CA PRO A 313 -7.15 7.83 -15.34
C PRO A 313 -7.72 7.49 -16.73
N ALA A 314 -7.53 6.25 -17.17
CA ALA A 314 -8.06 5.73 -18.43
C ALA A 314 -9.60 5.81 -18.53
N LEU A 315 -10.35 5.80 -17.41
CA LEU A 315 -11.81 6.04 -17.42
C LEU A 315 -12.18 7.48 -17.83
N LEU A 316 -11.22 8.39 -17.74
CA LEU A 316 -11.31 9.77 -18.23
C LEU A 316 -10.52 9.96 -19.53
N GLY A 317 -10.09 8.87 -20.18
CA GLY A 317 -9.32 8.94 -21.43
C GLY A 317 -7.90 9.47 -21.26
N CYS A 318 -7.39 9.50 -20.03
CA CYS A 318 -6.05 9.98 -19.71
C CYS A 318 -5.11 8.80 -19.39
N ASP A 319 -3.84 8.93 -19.76
CA ASP A 319 -2.85 7.85 -19.55
C ASP A 319 -2.21 7.89 -18.15
N SER A 320 -2.35 9.00 -17.43
CA SER A 320 -1.77 9.20 -16.10
C SER A 320 -2.59 10.14 -15.24
N VAL A 321 -2.34 10.12 -13.94
CA VAL A 321 -3.00 11.03 -12.98
C VAL A 321 -2.58 12.49 -13.25
N GLN A 322 -1.35 12.73 -13.70
CA GLN A 322 -0.84 14.07 -14.02
C GLN A 322 -1.64 14.74 -15.14
N ALA A 323 -2.06 13.96 -16.14
CA ALA A 323 -2.90 14.45 -17.24
C ALA A 323 -4.30 14.89 -16.79
N LEU A 324 -4.73 14.56 -15.56
CA LEU A 324 -6.04 14.94 -15.04
C LEU A 324 -6.12 16.40 -14.56
N ALA A 325 -5.01 17.13 -14.49
CA ALA A 325 -4.98 18.49 -13.94
C ALA A 325 -5.88 19.48 -14.70
N SER A 326 -5.92 19.37 -16.03
CA SER A 326 -6.62 20.29 -16.94
C SER A 326 -7.45 19.52 -17.98
N ALA A 327 -8.77 19.68 -17.94
CA ALA A 327 -9.66 19.01 -18.91
C ALA A 327 -9.46 19.48 -20.36
N ALA A 328 -8.83 20.63 -20.58
CA ALA A 328 -8.52 21.11 -21.92
C ALA A 328 -7.48 20.21 -22.64
N GLU A 329 -6.70 19.45 -21.87
CA GLU A 329 -5.67 18.54 -22.37
C GLU A 329 -6.17 17.10 -22.51
N TRP A 330 -7.42 16.83 -22.11
CA TRP A 330 -7.97 15.48 -22.15
C TRP A 330 -8.26 15.07 -23.60
N PRO A 331 -7.87 13.85 -23.99
CA PRO A 331 -8.27 13.30 -25.27
C PRO A 331 -9.79 13.27 -25.44
N ALA A 332 -10.22 13.33 -26.71
CA ALA A 332 -11.60 13.02 -27.05
C ALA A 332 -11.93 11.59 -26.60
N ALA A 333 -13.15 11.38 -26.12
CA ALA A 333 -13.56 10.05 -25.68
C ALA A 333 -13.65 9.10 -26.89
N ASP A 334 -12.98 7.96 -26.80
CA ASP A 334 -13.13 6.86 -27.76
C ASP A 334 -14.42 6.09 -27.46
N GLU A 335 -15.49 6.37 -28.21
CA GLU A 335 -16.80 5.76 -27.99
C GLU A 335 -16.75 4.22 -27.99
N ALA A 336 -15.88 3.60 -28.79
CA ALA A 336 -15.75 2.15 -28.84
C ALA A 336 -15.07 1.63 -27.57
N ALA A 337 -13.98 2.27 -27.14
CA ALA A 337 -13.29 1.92 -25.90
C ALA A 337 -14.17 2.13 -24.65
N PHE A 338 -15.05 3.13 -24.67
CA PHE A 338 -15.96 3.45 -23.56
C PHE A 338 -17.32 2.73 -23.62
N SER A 339 -17.56 1.87 -24.61
CA SER A 339 -18.87 1.23 -24.81
C SER A 339 -19.32 0.44 -23.57
N ALA A 340 -18.43 -0.39 -22.99
CA ALA A 340 -18.74 -1.17 -21.78
C ALA A 340 -18.97 -0.27 -20.55
N TRP A 341 -18.19 0.80 -20.41
CA TRP A 341 -18.37 1.80 -19.36
C TRP A 341 -19.73 2.49 -19.46
N ASN A 342 -20.07 2.98 -20.65
CA ASN A 342 -21.35 3.66 -20.90
C ASN A 342 -22.54 2.72 -20.68
N ALA A 343 -22.43 1.44 -21.06
CA ALA A 343 -23.45 0.44 -20.78
C ALA A 343 -23.67 0.21 -19.29
N LEU A 344 -22.59 0.11 -18.50
CA LEU A 344 -22.68 0.02 -17.04
C LEU A 344 -23.32 1.27 -16.44
N ARG A 345 -22.91 2.48 -16.85
CA ARG A 345 -23.51 3.74 -16.35
C ARG A 345 -25.00 3.90 -16.67
N ALA A 346 -25.47 3.30 -17.75
CA ALA A 346 -26.87 3.29 -18.15
C ALA A 346 -27.69 2.16 -17.47
N SER A 347 -27.03 1.26 -16.74
CA SER A 347 -27.67 0.10 -16.13
C SER A 347 -28.44 0.47 -14.85
N GLY A 348 -29.36 -0.41 -14.43
CA GLY A 348 -30.12 -0.24 -13.18
C GLY A 348 -29.30 -0.35 -11.89
N VAL A 349 -28.04 -0.82 -11.98
CA VAL A 349 -27.14 -0.97 -10.82
C VAL A 349 -26.15 0.18 -10.70
N ALA A 350 -26.14 1.11 -11.66
CA ALA A 350 -25.19 2.23 -11.68
C ALA A 350 -25.28 3.10 -10.41
N ALA A 351 -26.47 3.23 -9.82
CA ALA A 351 -26.69 4.06 -8.64
C ALA A 351 -25.96 3.53 -7.39
N SER A 352 -25.71 2.22 -7.27
CA SER A 352 -25.13 1.62 -6.06
C SER A 352 -23.60 1.64 -6.04
N VAL A 353 -22.95 2.29 -7.01
CA VAL A 353 -21.49 2.33 -7.10
C VAL A 353 -20.99 3.75 -7.34
N GLY A 354 -19.96 4.13 -6.58
CA GLY A 354 -19.20 5.36 -6.75
C GLY A 354 -17.73 5.04 -7.03
N LEU A 355 -17.15 5.71 -8.03
CA LEU A 355 -15.73 5.62 -8.32
C LEU A 355 -15.06 6.97 -8.07
N ALA A 356 -13.90 6.97 -7.42
CA ALA A 356 -13.14 8.20 -7.17
C ALA A 356 -11.68 8.15 -7.63
N LEU A 357 -11.14 9.34 -7.86
CA LEU A 357 -9.73 9.61 -8.12
C LEU A 357 -9.39 11.06 -7.76
N PRO A 358 -8.10 11.42 -7.68
CA PRO A 358 -6.97 10.52 -7.50
C PRO A 358 -6.87 10.05 -6.04
N GLY A 359 -5.80 9.34 -5.68
CA GLY A 359 -5.49 9.03 -4.28
C GLY A 359 -5.13 10.27 -3.46
N VAL A 360 -5.07 10.10 -2.14
CA VAL A 360 -4.66 11.14 -1.17
C VAL A 360 -3.40 10.71 -0.43
N LEU A 361 -2.55 11.66 -0.02
CA LEU A 361 -1.31 11.36 0.67
C LEU A 361 -1.62 10.78 2.06
N VAL A 362 -1.00 9.66 2.42
CA VAL A 362 -1.26 8.99 3.71
C VAL A 362 -0.07 8.95 4.66
N ARG A 363 1.13 9.35 4.18
CA ARG A 363 2.32 9.53 5.02
C ARG A 363 3.22 10.63 4.47
N LEU A 364 3.90 11.35 5.38
CA LEU A 364 5.00 12.24 4.98
C LEU A 364 6.23 11.44 4.58
N PRO A 365 7.01 11.86 3.56
CA PRO A 365 8.30 11.23 3.29
C PRO A 365 9.21 11.31 4.51
N TYR A 366 9.98 10.27 4.79
CA TYR A 366 10.95 10.27 5.89
C TYR A 366 12.13 11.19 5.61
N GLY A 367 12.58 11.92 6.63
CA GLY A 367 13.63 12.92 6.49
C GLY A 367 13.79 13.76 7.75
N LYS A 368 14.90 14.48 7.87
CA LYS A 368 15.23 15.23 9.09
C LYS A 368 14.23 16.34 9.44
N ALA A 369 13.60 16.92 8.43
CA ALA A 369 12.63 18.00 8.58
C ALA A 369 11.18 17.50 8.69
N THR A 370 10.95 16.20 8.50
CA THR A 370 9.64 15.55 8.49
C THR A 370 9.61 14.47 9.58
N ASP A 371 9.66 13.20 9.19
CA ASP A 371 9.69 12.06 10.09
C ASP A 371 11.11 11.46 10.11
N PRO A 372 11.91 11.70 11.17
CA PRO A 372 13.33 11.40 11.17
C PRO A 372 13.63 9.91 11.44
N VAL A 373 14.50 9.33 10.61
CA VAL A 373 15.09 8.01 10.83
C VAL A 373 16.26 8.12 11.81
N SER A 374 16.28 7.29 12.85
CA SER A 374 17.26 7.38 13.93
C SER A 374 18.49 6.47 13.71
N ALA A 375 18.32 5.33 13.03
CA ALA A 375 19.37 4.32 12.91
C ALA A 375 20.48 4.69 11.91
N PHE A 376 20.17 5.48 10.90
CA PHE A 376 21.11 5.93 9.86
C PHE A 376 20.65 7.25 9.23
N ALA A 377 21.58 7.94 8.55
CA ALA A 377 21.24 9.17 7.84
C ALA A 377 20.35 8.83 6.64
N PHE A 378 19.12 9.36 6.64
CA PHE A 378 18.15 9.05 5.61
C PHE A 378 17.35 10.28 5.18
N GLU A 379 17.16 10.41 3.87
CA GLU A 379 16.23 11.32 3.23
C GLU A 379 15.53 10.53 2.12
N GLU A 380 14.22 10.34 2.24
CA GLU A 380 13.43 9.55 1.29
C GLU A 380 13.37 10.24 -0.10
N MET A 381 13.31 11.58 -0.10
CA MET A 381 13.21 12.44 -1.29
C MET A 381 14.56 13.13 -1.62
N ALA A 382 15.67 12.40 -1.51
CA ALA A 382 17.02 12.97 -1.68
C ALA A 382 17.28 13.62 -3.06
N ALA A 383 16.67 13.07 -4.12
CA ALA A 383 16.82 13.57 -5.50
C ALA A 383 15.82 14.69 -5.85
N GLY A 384 15.10 15.22 -4.86
CA GLY A 384 14.01 16.17 -5.07
C GLY A 384 12.65 15.49 -5.18
N ARG A 385 11.66 16.27 -5.60
CA ARG A 385 10.26 15.85 -5.68
C ARG A 385 10.04 14.86 -6.81
N ASP A 386 9.58 13.66 -6.47
CA ASP A 386 9.13 12.65 -7.43
C ASP A 386 7.74 12.16 -7.03
N HIS A 387 6.76 12.35 -7.92
CA HIS A 387 5.35 12.03 -7.66
C HIS A 387 5.14 10.57 -7.27
N GLY A 388 5.82 9.64 -7.95
CA GLY A 388 5.66 8.20 -7.74
C GLY A 388 6.25 7.71 -6.43
N ARG A 389 7.07 8.52 -5.76
CA ARG A 389 7.72 8.15 -4.48
C ARG A 389 6.89 8.52 -3.27
N TYR A 390 5.85 9.33 -3.42
CA TYR A 390 4.91 9.61 -2.34
C TYR A 390 4.00 8.40 -2.10
N LEU A 391 3.58 8.22 -0.84
CA LEU A 391 2.66 7.16 -0.46
C LEU A 391 1.21 7.62 -0.61
N TRP A 392 0.61 7.29 -1.75
CA TRP A 392 -0.77 7.63 -2.09
C TRP A 392 -1.74 6.54 -1.62
N GLY A 393 -2.66 6.91 -0.74
CA GLY A 393 -3.73 6.06 -0.23
C GLY A 393 -4.87 5.85 -1.23
N PRO A 394 -5.62 4.73 -1.12
CA PRO A 394 -6.71 4.44 -2.03
C PRO A 394 -7.88 5.43 -1.86
N PRO A 395 -8.42 5.99 -2.96
CA PRO A 395 -9.53 6.93 -2.88
C PRO A 395 -10.81 6.31 -2.30
N ALA A 396 -10.99 4.99 -2.43
CA ALA A 396 -12.14 4.29 -1.87
C ALA A 396 -12.21 4.39 -0.33
N LEU A 397 -11.06 4.31 0.35
CA LEU A 397 -10.97 4.43 1.80
C LEU A 397 -11.18 5.88 2.24
N ALA A 398 -10.67 6.84 1.47
CA ALA A 398 -10.92 8.27 1.69
C ALA A 398 -12.43 8.60 1.64
N LEU A 399 -13.15 8.05 0.66
CA LEU A 399 -14.62 8.17 0.61
C LEU A 399 -15.31 7.45 1.77
N ALA A 400 -14.86 6.25 2.13
CA ALA A 400 -15.44 5.50 3.25
C ALA A 400 -15.31 6.26 4.58
N THR A 401 -14.19 6.95 4.80
CA THR A 401 -14.00 7.87 5.93
C THR A 401 -15.03 9.00 5.92
N LEU A 402 -15.16 9.73 4.81
CA LEU A 402 -16.14 10.82 4.68
C LEU A 402 -17.58 10.33 4.94
N CYS A 403 -17.94 9.16 4.43
CA CYS A 403 -19.25 8.56 4.63
C CYS A 403 -19.49 8.15 6.09
N GLY A 404 -18.49 7.56 6.75
CA GLY A 404 -18.54 7.25 8.18
C GLY A 404 -18.68 8.50 9.05
N GLN A 405 -17.98 9.58 8.70
CA GLN A 405 -18.09 10.87 9.38
C GLN A 405 -19.49 11.48 9.21
N ALA A 406 -20.08 11.41 8.01
CA ALA A 406 -21.46 11.86 7.78
C ALA A 406 -22.46 11.08 8.66
N PHE A 407 -22.29 9.75 8.78
CA PHE A 407 -23.09 8.95 9.71
C PHE A 407 -22.88 9.36 11.17
N GLN A 408 -21.66 9.68 11.59
CA GLN A 408 -21.39 10.12 12.96
C GLN A 408 -22.02 11.49 13.29
N GLN A 409 -22.24 12.34 12.30
CA GLN A 409 -22.89 13.64 12.50
C GLN A 409 -24.42 13.51 12.65
N GLU A 410 -25.08 12.71 11.80
CA GLU A 410 -26.55 12.74 11.66
C GLU A 410 -27.21 11.34 11.78
N GLY A 411 -26.46 10.29 12.07
CA GLY A 411 -26.96 8.91 12.13
C GLY A 411 -27.56 8.46 10.81
N TRP A 412 -28.66 7.72 10.84
CA TRP A 412 -29.35 7.25 9.63
C TRP A 412 -30.07 8.35 8.85
N ALA A 413 -30.21 9.54 9.41
CA ALA A 413 -30.68 10.73 8.71
C ALA A 413 -29.57 11.43 7.90
N MET A 414 -28.35 10.86 7.87
CA MET A 414 -27.20 11.40 7.15
C MET A 414 -27.48 11.72 5.68
N ASP A 415 -26.89 12.83 5.24
CA ASP A 415 -26.61 13.09 3.83
C ASP A 415 -25.08 13.06 3.65
N PRO A 416 -24.52 12.17 2.81
CA PRO A 416 -23.09 12.18 2.51
C PRO A 416 -22.58 13.56 2.05
N ASP A 417 -23.40 14.36 1.36
CA ASP A 417 -22.99 15.70 0.87
C ASP A 417 -22.75 16.72 1.99
N ASP A 418 -23.14 16.43 3.25
CA ASP A 418 -22.80 17.25 4.41
C ASP A 418 -21.31 17.14 4.80
N VAL A 419 -20.63 16.06 4.39
CA VAL A 419 -19.21 15.82 4.70
C VAL A 419 -18.42 15.56 3.42
N LEU A 420 -17.65 16.58 3.02
CA LEU A 420 -16.88 16.59 1.77
C LEU A 420 -15.37 16.80 1.98
N ASP A 421 -14.95 17.25 3.15
CA ASP A 421 -13.59 17.71 3.40
C ASP A 421 -12.81 16.69 4.24
N LEU A 422 -11.71 16.18 3.66
CA LEU A 422 -10.69 15.41 4.35
C LEU A 422 -9.64 16.38 4.89
N GLU A 423 -9.69 16.62 6.19
CA GLU A 423 -8.76 17.51 6.88
C GLU A 423 -7.53 16.74 7.39
N ASP A 424 -6.55 17.48 7.92
CA ASP A 424 -5.34 16.95 8.55
C ASP A 424 -4.59 15.87 7.73
N LEU A 425 -4.59 16.03 6.40
CA LEU A 425 -3.76 15.21 5.52
C LEU A 425 -2.27 15.54 5.72
N PRO A 426 -1.36 14.58 5.52
CA PRO A 426 0.06 14.85 5.38
C PRO A 426 0.33 15.99 4.37
N SER A 427 1.22 16.91 4.71
CA SER A 427 1.58 18.06 3.88
C SER A 427 3.09 18.25 3.84
N HIS A 428 3.71 17.74 2.78
CA HIS A 428 5.15 17.85 2.57
C HIS A 428 5.50 19.20 1.93
N VAL A 429 6.42 19.95 2.55
CA VAL A 429 6.99 21.17 1.98
C VAL A 429 8.33 20.82 1.34
N TYR A 430 8.39 20.95 0.02
CA TYR A 430 9.61 20.69 -0.75
C TYR A 430 10.27 22.01 -1.16
N ARG A 431 11.56 21.96 -1.50
CA ARG A 431 12.28 23.10 -2.09
C ARG A 431 12.77 22.74 -3.48
N GLU A 432 12.50 23.61 -4.43
CA GLU A 432 12.91 23.47 -5.83
C GLU A 432 13.46 24.83 -6.28
N ASP A 433 14.68 24.86 -6.80
CA ASP A 433 15.41 26.10 -7.17
C ASP A 433 15.44 27.19 -6.08
N GLY A 434 15.44 26.77 -4.81
CA GLY A 434 15.47 27.67 -3.65
C GLY A 434 14.10 28.19 -3.21
N GLU A 435 13.04 27.98 -3.98
CA GLU A 435 11.66 28.32 -3.63
C GLU A 435 11.00 27.17 -2.88
N ALA A 436 10.16 27.50 -1.88
CA ALA A 436 9.42 26.51 -1.12
C ALA A 436 8.05 26.28 -1.78
N GLY A 437 7.73 25.03 -2.07
CA GLY A 437 6.44 24.58 -2.56
C GLY A 437 5.77 23.62 -1.57
N GLN A 438 4.44 23.64 -1.53
CA GLN A 438 3.67 22.64 -0.79
C GLN A 438 3.18 21.55 -1.74
N GLN A 439 3.48 20.30 -1.42
CA GLN A 439 2.93 19.15 -2.12
C GLN A 439 1.41 19.10 -1.93
N PRO A 440 0.62 18.99 -3.01
CA PRO A 440 -0.82 18.75 -2.93
C PRO A 440 -1.17 17.46 -2.17
N CYS A 441 -2.24 17.50 -1.38
CA CYS A 441 -2.66 16.37 -0.53
C CYS A 441 -3.41 15.27 -1.28
N ALA A 442 -4.10 15.60 -2.37
CA ALA A 442 -4.45 14.66 -3.43
C ALA A 442 -3.36 14.68 -4.51
N GLU A 443 -3.21 13.60 -5.28
CA GLU A 443 -2.08 13.42 -6.22
C GLU A 443 -1.78 14.61 -7.14
N ILE A 444 -2.81 15.39 -7.50
CA ILE A 444 -2.69 16.56 -8.36
C ILE A 444 -3.50 17.75 -7.85
N LEU A 445 -3.11 18.95 -8.31
CA LEU A 445 -3.98 20.13 -8.27
C LEU A 445 -4.90 20.08 -9.49
N MET A 446 -6.04 19.40 -9.34
CA MET A 446 -7.06 19.35 -10.36
C MET A 446 -7.82 20.69 -10.42
N SER A 447 -7.96 21.25 -11.63
CA SER A 447 -8.78 22.44 -11.85
C SER A 447 -10.27 22.13 -11.71
N GLU A 448 -11.08 23.12 -11.33
CA GLU A 448 -12.53 22.95 -11.20
C GLU A 448 -13.21 22.50 -12.53
N PRO A 449 -12.83 23.01 -13.73
CA PRO A 449 -13.33 22.46 -14.99
C PRO A 449 -12.98 20.98 -15.19
N ALA A 450 -11.78 20.54 -14.77
CA ALA A 450 -11.40 19.14 -14.81
C ALA A 450 -12.23 18.29 -13.84
N GLY A 451 -12.49 18.79 -12.64
CA GLY A 451 -13.40 18.15 -11.69
C GLY A 451 -14.82 17.99 -12.25
N ASN A 452 -15.39 19.05 -12.82
CA ASN A 452 -16.70 18.99 -13.48
C ASN A 452 -16.72 17.98 -14.65
N ALA A 453 -15.65 17.92 -15.45
CA ALA A 453 -15.53 16.96 -16.54
C ALA A 453 -15.42 15.50 -16.03
N ALA A 454 -14.74 15.27 -14.91
CA ALA A 454 -14.71 13.97 -14.24
C ALA A 454 -16.11 13.54 -13.76
N LEU A 455 -16.84 14.45 -13.09
CA LEU A 455 -18.21 14.21 -12.63
C LEU A 455 -19.15 13.87 -13.81
N ALA A 456 -19.06 14.60 -14.92
CA ALA A 456 -19.85 14.32 -16.13
C ALA A 456 -19.58 12.91 -16.70
N ARG A 457 -18.36 12.41 -16.54
CA ARG A 457 -17.95 11.05 -16.93
C ARG A 457 -18.24 9.99 -15.87
N GLY A 458 -18.86 10.35 -14.76
CA GLY A 458 -19.29 9.40 -13.71
C GLY A 458 -18.23 9.11 -12.65
N VAL A 459 -17.17 9.92 -12.56
CA VAL A 459 -16.09 9.73 -11.59
C VAL A 459 -16.04 10.91 -10.62
N MET A 460 -16.00 10.63 -9.32
CA MET A 460 -15.89 11.61 -8.25
C MET A 460 -14.44 12.10 -8.08
N PRO A 461 -14.16 13.40 -8.24
CA PRO A 461 -12.81 13.93 -8.06
C PRO A 461 -12.56 14.37 -6.61
N LEU A 462 -11.41 13.96 -6.07
CA LEU A 462 -10.82 14.49 -4.84
C LEU A 462 -9.87 15.64 -5.22
N LEU A 463 -10.19 16.86 -4.76
CA LEU A 463 -9.51 18.09 -5.09
C LEU A 463 -8.61 18.52 -3.92
N SER A 464 -7.32 18.69 -4.17
CA SER A 464 -6.43 19.32 -3.17
C SER A 464 -6.81 20.78 -2.93
N TYR A 465 -6.81 21.21 -1.67
CA TYR A 465 -6.72 22.63 -1.37
C TYR A 465 -5.31 23.14 -1.63
N ARG A 466 -5.22 24.33 -2.25
CA ARG A 466 -3.92 25.02 -2.37
C ARG A 466 -3.56 25.59 -1.00
N ASN A 467 -2.33 25.35 -0.55
CA ASN A 467 -1.77 25.88 0.70
C ASN A 467 -2.52 25.45 1.98
N ARG A 468 -3.21 24.31 1.95
CA ARG A 468 -3.87 23.71 3.12
C ARG A 468 -3.64 22.20 3.09
N ASN A 469 -3.45 21.61 4.26
CA ASN A 469 -3.26 20.18 4.48
C ASN A 469 -4.60 19.42 4.42
N ALA A 470 -5.35 19.61 3.33
CA ALA A 470 -6.69 19.06 3.16
C ALA A 470 -7.02 18.78 1.69
N ALA A 471 -7.95 17.86 1.46
CA ALA A 471 -8.52 17.57 0.16
C ALA A 471 -10.05 17.51 0.28
N ARG A 472 -10.74 17.77 -0.81
CA ARG A 472 -12.19 17.84 -0.86
C ARG A 472 -12.75 16.91 -1.92
N LEU A 473 -13.71 16.07 -1.54
CA LEU A 473 -14.60 15.45 -2.50
C LEU A 473 -15.47 16.53 -3.14
N MET A 474 -15.42 16.67 -4.46
CA MET A 474 -16.17 17.74 -5.12
C MET A 474 -17.69 17.62 -4.92
N ARG A 475 -18.21 16.40 -4.97
CA ARG A 475 -19.62 16.05 -4.70
C ARG A 475 -19.76 14.53 -4.61
N TRP A 476 -20.70 14.03 -3.81
CA TRP A 476 -21.11 12.64 -3.89
C TRP A 476 -21.94 12.36 -5.14
N GLN A 477 -21.60 11.31 -5.87
CA GLN A 477 -22.45 10.79 -6.95
C GLN A 477 -22.14 9.33 -7.22
N SER A 478 -23.11 8.64 -7.81
CA SER A 478 -22.86 7.37 -8.45
C SER A 478 -22.20 7.54 -9.81
N ILE A 479 -21.86 6.42 -10.45
CA ILE A 479 -21.42 6.42 -11.85
C ILE A 479 -22.57 6.71 -12.84
N GLY A 480 -23.83 6.71 -12.38
CA GLY A 480 -25.01 6.89 -13.21
C GLY A 480 -24.99 8.15 -14.09
N ILE A 481 -25.63 8.05 -15.26
CA ILE A 481 -25.74 9.18 -16.19
C ILE A 481 -26.58 10.30 -15.57
N GLY A 482 -26.10 11.54 -15.64
CA GLY A 482 -26.83 12.72 -15.16
C GLY A 482 -26.54 13.14 -13.72
N GLY A 483 -25.50 12.60 -13.08
CA GLY A 483 -25.12 12.97 -11.72
C GLY A 483 -26.07 12.42 -10.66
N VAL A 484 -26.52 11.18 -10.86
CA VAL A 484 -27.42 10.48 -9.94
C VAL A 484 -26.73 10.32 -8.58
N PRO A 485 -27.36 10.72 -7.46
CA PRO A 485 -26.81 10.50 -6.12
C PRO A 485 -26.46 9.03 -5.89
N ILE A 486 -25.39 8.78 -5.14
CA ILE A 486 -25.02 7.41 -4.79
C ILE A 486 -26.09 6.81 -3.89
N ALA A 487 -26.62 5.66 -4.31
CA ALA A 487 -27.59 4.90 -3.55
C ALA A 487 -26.90 4.20 -2.39
N GLY A 488 -27.55 4.28 -1.23
CA GLY A 488 -27.09 3.66 0.00
C GLY A 488 -28.23 3.57 0.99
N PRO A 489 -27.99 2.91 2.13
CA PRO A 489 -29.02 2.67 3.14
C PRO A 489 -29.53 3.91 3.88
N TRP A 490 -28.90 5.07 3.68
CA TRP A 490 -29.30 6.38 4.20
C TRP A 490 -30.39 7.05 3.36
N GLN A 491 -30.68 6.56 2.16
CA GLN A 491 -31.77 7.13 1.35
C GLN A 491 -33.11 6.66 1.91
N SER A 492 -33.88 7.60 2.46
CA SER A 492 -35.28 7.40 2.80
C SER A 492 -36.04 7.04 1.53
N GLY A 493 -36.67 5.86 1.51
CA GLY A 493 -37.43 5.35 0.36
C GLY A 493 -38.68 6.15 0.02
#